data_AF-A0A1H9ESN7-F1
#
_entry.id   AF-A0A1H9ESN7-F1
#
_cell.length_a   1.000
_cell.length_b   1.000
_cell.length_c   1.000
_cell.angle_alpha   90.00
_cell.angle_beta   90.00
_cell.angle_gamma   90.00
#
_symmetry.space_group_name_H-M   'P 1'
#
loop_
_entity.id
_entity.type
_entity.pdbx_description
1 polymer ?
#
loop_
_entity_poly.entity_id
_entity_poly.type
_entity_poly.pdbx_seq_one_letter_code
_entity_poly.pdbx_strand_id
1 'polypeptide(L)'
;MSNINNNSNSKNKLSPDVEKLVATNKAKKYMDSVKHLNILLVISIVLFYIVPKIVFMTGISSKVAGFIVILILMLSAFVVFLMNFSYGLKFNFNILVPIVIAVLYVPSVIINYGGDKGMFSFVFIYLFMGICGLFTGNVLRRRQYNEKQPLGLNTALKMQRMREEKAKKDKVLKRKHTKKKHKKK
;
A
#
# COMPACT_ATOMS: atom_id res chain seq x y z
N MET A 1 -36.31 -20.16 44.10
CA MET A 1 -35.35 -19.05 44.36
C MET A 1 -34.03 -19.39 43.69
N SER A 2 -33.32 -18.59 42.90
CA SER A 2 -33.55 -17.26 42.33
C SER A 2 -32.68 -17.14 41.06
N ASN A 3 -33.34 -16.72 39.99
CA ASN A 3 -32.83 -16.13 38.75
C ASN A 3 -31.41 -15.52 38.83
N ILE A 4 -30.47 -15.99 38.00
CA ILE A 4 -29.26 -15.25 37.64
C ILE A 4 -29.43 -14.73 36.21
N ASN A 5 -29.68 -13.42 36.15
CA ASN A 5 -29.92 -12.62 34.98
C ASN A 5 -28.59 -12.22 34.30
N ASN A 6 -28.46 -12.61 33.04
CA ASN A 6 -27.98 -11.87 31.87
C ASN A 6 -26.64 -11.08 31.82
N ASN A 7 -26.08 -11.17 30.60
CA ASN A 7 -25.44 -10.11 29.81
C ASN A 7 -23.96 -9.76 30.07
N SER A 8 -23.08 -10.32 29.22
CA SER A 8 -22.08 -9.54 28.48
C SER A 8 -21.33 -10.42 27.47
N ASN A 9 -21.97 -10.81 26.36
CA ASN A 9 -21.22 -11.25 25.18
C ASN A 9 -21.97 -11.03 23.86
N SER A 10 -22.69 -9.90 23.80
CA SER A 10 -23.05 -9.32 22.50
C SER A 10 -21.77 -8.81 21.85
N LYS A 11 -21.16 -9.70 21.07
CA LYS A 11 -20.33 -9.33 19.93
C LYS A 11 -21.07 -8.20 19.22
N ASN A 12 -20.44 -7.05 19.07
CA ASN A 12 -20.81 -6.04 18.08
C ASN A 12 -20.80 -6.71 16.69
N LYS A 13 -21.84 -7.49 16.36
CA LYS A 13 -22.19 -7.85 14.99
C LYS A 13 -22.75 -6.57 14.42
N LEU A 14 -21.92 -5.89 13.63
CA LEU A 14 -22.36 -4.83 12.73
C LEU A 14 -23.62 -5.33 12.01
N SER A 15 -24.66 -4.49 11.89
CA SER A 15 -25.90 -4.85 11.20
C SER A 15 -25.58 -5.45 9.81
N PRO A 16 -26.27 -6.51 9.37
CA PRO A 16 -25.99 -7.18 8.09
C PRO A 16 -25.98 -6.22 6.89
N ASP A 17 -26.73 -5.13 6.97
CA ASP A 17 -26.73 -4.06 5.96
C ASP A 17 -25.44 -3.25 5.96
N VAL A 18 -24.86 -2.98 7.14
CA VAL A 18 -23.56 -2.29 7.27
C VAL A 18 -22.42 -3.23 6.85
N GLU A 19 -22.52 -4.53 7.13
CA GLU A 19 -21.54 -5.52 6.70
C GLU A 19 -21.52 -5.66 5.17
N LYS A 20 -22.69 -5.71 4.52
CA LYS A 20 -22.81 -5.66 3.06
C LYS A 20 -22.27 -4.34 2.48
N LEU A 21 -22.55 -3.20 3.10
CA LEU A 21 -22.09 -1.89 2.62
C LEU A 21 -20.56 -1.70 2.78
N VAL A 22 -19.96 -2.29 3.81
CA VAL A 22 -18.51 -2.33 3.98
C VAL A 22 -17.86 -3.29 2.98
N ALA A 23 -18.49 -4.43 2.70
CA ALA A 23 -18.02 -5.38 1.70
C ALA A 23 -18.05 -4.80 0.28
N THR A 24 -19.15 -4.12 -0.11
CA THR A 24 -19.26 -3.47 -1.43
C THR A 24 -18.29 -2.32 -1.59
N ASN A 25 -18.10 -1.48 -0.57
CA ASN A 25 -17.09 -0.40 -0.62
C ASN A 25 -15.66 -0.92 -0.70
N LYS A 26 -15.34 -2.00 0.01
CA LYS A 26 -14.03 -2.68 -0.12
C LYS A 26 -13.87 -3.23 -1.54
N ALA A 27 -14.86 -3.97 -2.07
CA ALA A 27 -14.81 -4.55 -3.41
C ALA A 27 -14.61 -3.48 -4.50
N LYS A 28 -15.33 -2.35 -4.40
CA LYS A 28 -15.17 -1.22 -5.32
C LYS A 28 -13.76 -0.65 -5.29
N LYS A 29 -13.20 -0.44 -4.08
CA LYS A 29 -11.83 0.05 -3.90
C LYS A 29 -10.77 -0.93 -4.43
N TYR A 30 -11.02 -2.24 -4.32
CA TYR A 30 -10.17 -3.27 -4.92
C TYR A 30 -10.25 -3.24 -6.45
N MET A 31 -11.44 -3.15 -7.03
CA MET A 31 -11.61 -3.04 -8.49
C MET A 31 -10.87 -1.83 -9.06
N ASP A 32 -10.96 -0.68 -8.39
CA ASP A 32 -10.25 0.53 -8.84
C ASP A 32 -8.72 0.35 -8.76
N SER A 33 -8.24 -0.37 -7.74
CA SER A 33 -6.82 -0.74 -7.62
C SER A 33 -6.34 -1.64 -8.75
N VAL A 34 -7.15 -2.63 -9.13
CA VAL A 34 -6.84 -3.55 -10.23
C VAL A 34 -6.88 -2.83 -11.58
N LYS A 35 -7.85 -1.93 -11.80
CA LYS A 35 -7.91 -1.11 -13.01
C LYS A 35 -6.66 -0.24 -13.18
N HIS A 36 -6.21 0.43 -12.12
CA HIS A 36 -4.96 1.20 -12.17
C HIS A 36 -3.77 0.31 -12.41
N LEU A 37 -3.69 -0.85 -11.77
CA LEU A 37 -2.62 -1.82 -12.02
C LEU A 37 -2.59 -2.28 -13.47
N ASN A 38 -3.74 -2.56 -14.09
CA ASN A 38 -3.82 -2.94 -15.50
C ASN A 38 -3.34 -1.83 -16.44
N ILE A 39 -3.70 -0.57 -16.16
CA ILE A 39 -3.20 0.58 -16.94
C ILE A 39 -1.68 0.67 -16.84
N LEU A 40 -1.13 0.51 -15.63
CA LEU A 40 0.32 0.48 -15.41
C LEU A 40 1.00 -0.65 -16.19
N LEU A 41 0.36 -1.83 -16.22
CA LEU A 41 0.85 -3.00 -16.95
C LEU A 41 0.91 -2.74 -18.46
N VAL A 42 -0.18 -2.19 -19.04
CA VAL A 42 -0.27 -1.87 -20.47
C VAL A 42 0.80 -0.86 -20.86
N ILE A 43 0.99 0.20 -20.07
CA ILE A 43 2.02 1.19 -20.37
C ILE A 43 3.41 0.57 -20.25
N SER A 44 3.66 -0.27 -19.24
CA SER A 44 4.95 -0.98 -19.09
C SER A 44 5.25 -1.88 -20.30
N ILE A 45 4.23 -2.57 -20.84
CA ILE A 45 4.38 -3.38 -22.06
C ILE A 45 4.77 -2.50 -23.25
N VAL A 46 4.07 -1.39 -23.47
CA VAL A 46 4.40 -0.45 -24.55
C VAL A 46 5.83 0.06 -24.41
N LEU A 47 6.21 0.47 -23.19
CA LEU A 47 7.50 1.08 -22.91
C LEU A 47 8.67 0.10 -23.03
N PHE A 48 8.50 -1.16 -22.62
CA PHE A 48 9.57 -2.15 -22.60
C PHE A 48 9.66 -2.98 -23.88
N TYR A 49 8.55 -3.16 -24.61
CA TYR A 49 8.53 -4.02 -25.80
C TYR A 49 8.46 -3.23 -27.09
N ILE A 50 7.59 -2.22 -27.17
CA ILE A 50 7.34 -1.50 -28.44
C ILE A 50 8.44 -0.46 -28.67
N VAL A 51 8.73 0.37 -27.65
CA VAL A 51 9.68 1.48 -27.80
C VAL A 51 11.09 1.00 -28.17
N PRO A 52 11.70 0.01 -27.48
CA PRO A 52 13.05 -0.46 -27.85
C PRO A 52 13.07 -1.07 -29.25
N LYS A 53 12.01 -1.80 -29.63
CA LYS A 53 11.91 -2.44 -30.94
C LYS A 53 11.88 -1.42 -32.08
N ILE A 54 11.17 -0.31 -31.91
CA ILE A 54 11.15 0.79 -32.89
C ILE A 54 12.56 1.38 -33.06
N VAL A 55 13.30 1.58 -31.96
CA VAL A 55 14.67 2.14 -32.01
C VAL A 55 15.65 1.21 -32.72
N PHE A 56 15.51 -0.11 -32.54
CA PHE A 56 16.33 -1.07 -33.28
C PHE A 56 15.98 -1.13 -34.77
N MET A 57 14.72 -0.91 -35.14
CA MET A 57 14.27 -0.95 -36.55
C MET A 57 14.60 0.32 -37.34
N THR A 58 14.82 1.47 -36.69
CA THR A 58 15.06 2.75 -37.38
C THR A 58 16.46 2.90 -38.00
N GLY A 59 17.33 1.89 -37.92
CA GLY A 59 18.61 1.85 -38.65
C GLY A 59 19.61 2.93 -38.23
N ILE A 60 19.40 3.56 -37.07
CA ILE A 60 20.27 4.58 -36.52
C ILE A 60 21.65 3.97 -36.28
N SER A 61 22.71 4.66 -36.71
CA SER A 61 24.11 4.21 -36.54
C SER A 61 24.36 3.67 -35.14
N SER A 62 25.06 2.53 -35.05
CA SER A 62 25.17 1.69 -33.84
C SER A 62 25.59 2.44 -32.58
N LYS A 63 26.39 3.51 -32.71
CA LYS A 63 26.80 4.36 -31.59
C LYS A 63 25.68 5.25 -31.06
N VAL A 64 24.85 5.80 -31.95
CA VAL A 64 23.73 6.70 -31.58
C VAL A 64 22.54 5.88 -31.06
N ALA A 65 22.31 4.69 -31.62
CA ALA A 65 21.28 3.77 -31.14
C ALA A 65 21.51 3.36 -29.67
N GLY A 66 22.76 3.05 -29.29
CA GLY A 66 23.11 2.72 -27.90
C GLY A 66 22.80 3.85 -26.92
N PHE A 67 23.12 5.10 -27.29
CA PHE A 67 22.82 6.27 -26.45
C PHE A 67 21.31 6.49 -26.30
N ILE A 68 20.54 6.38 -27.39
CA ILE A 68 19.07 6.50 -27.37
C ILE A 68 18.44 5.42 -26.50
N VAL A 69 18.91 4.18 -26.59
CA VAL A 69 18.44 3.06 -25.75
C VAL A 69 18.67 3.35 -24.27
N ILE A 70 19.86 3.83 -23.88
CA ILE A 70 20.16 4.19 -22.48
C ILE A 70 19.26 5.32 -21.99
N LEU A 71 19.03 6.34 -22.83
CA LEU A 71 18.11 7.44 -22.53
C LEU A 71 16.68 6.94 -22.28
N ILE A 72 16.19 6.01 -23.10
CA ILE A 72 14.86 5.40 -22.95
C ILE A 72 14.80 4.52 -21.70
N LEU A 73 15.86 3.79 -21.37
CA LEU A 73 15.95 2.99 -20.15
C LEU A 73 15.93 3.88 -18.89
N MET A 74 16.59 5.04 -18.92
CA MET A 74 16.52 6.05 -17.86
C MET A 74 15.13 6.67 -17.75
N LEU A 75 14.55 7.09 -18.87
CA LEU A 75 13.21 7.68 -18.91
C LEU A 75 12.15 6.69 -18.41
N SER A 76 12.25 5.42 -18.80
CA SER A 76 11.37 4.37 -18.31
C SER A 76 11.50 4.14 -16.82
N ALA A 77 12.71 4.25 -16.24
CA ALA A 77 12.89 4.12 -14.79
C ALA A 77 12.17 5.24 -14.04
N PHE A 78 12.20 6.45 -14.60
CA PHE A 78 11.47 7.60 -14.08
C PHE A 78 9.94 7.42 -14.20
N VAL A 79 9.46 6.90 -15.33
CA VAL A 79 8.04 6.56 -15.51
C VAL A 79 7.58 5.51 -14.49
N VAL A 80 8.37 4.44 -14.28
CA VAL A 80 8.11 3.42 -13.27
C VAL A 80 8.05 4.01 -11.87
N PHE A 81 8.94 4.95 -11.54
CA PHE A 81 8.89 5.69 -10.27
C PHE A 81 7.58 6.47 -10.13
N LEU A 82 7.21 7.31 -11.11
CA LEU A 82 5.99 8.13 -11.08
C LEU A 82 4.72 7.26 -10.97
N MET A 83 4.71 6.14 -11.66
CA MET A 83 3.63 5.17 -11.65
C MET A 83 3.42 4.54 -10.28
N ASN A 84 4.49 4.02 -9.68
CA ASN A 84 4.45 3.44 -8.34
C ASN A 84 4.16 4.49 -7.27
N PHE A 85 4.64 5.73 -7.47
CA PHE A 85 4.32 6.87 -6.62
C PHE A 85 2.83 7.20 -6.66
N SER A 86 2.23 7.33 -7.84
CA SER A 86 0.79 7.58 -8.02
C SER A 86 -0.06 6.44 -7.43
N TYR A 87 0.39 5.19 -7.61
CA TYR A 87 -0.24 4.03 -6.98
C TYR A 87 -0.14 4.08 -5.45
N GLY A 88 1.02 4.41 -4.89
CA GLY A 88 1.24 4.54 -3.44
C GLY A 88 0.48 5.70 -2.79
N LEU A 89 0.18 6.76 -3.55
CA LEU A 89 -0.68 7.85 -3.12
C LEU A 89 -2.15 7.41 -3.00
N LYS A 90 -2.65 6.60 -3.94
CA LYS A 90 -4.07 6.23 -4.02
C LYS A 90 -4.40 4.95 -3.24
N PHE A 91 -3.48 4.00 -3.19
CA PHE A 91 -3.69 2.66 -2.64
C PHE A 91 -2.68 2.34 -1.54
N ASN A 92 -2.87 1.21 -0.85
CA ASN A 92 -1.97 0.77 0.22
C ASN A 92 -0.61 0.34 -0.36
N PHE A 93 0.42 0.43 0.48
CA PHE A 93 1.75 -0.07 0.17
C PHE A 93 1.67 -1.57 -0.17
N ASN A 94 1.87 -1.90 -1.45
CA ASN A 94 1.93 -3.28 -1.92
C ASN A 94 3.20 -3.47 -2.75
N ILE A 95 4.17 -4.19 -2.17
CA ILE A 95 5.48 -4.44 -2.77
C ILE A 95 5.38 -5.34 -4.03
N LEU A 96 4.27 -6.07 -4.20
CA LEU A 96 4.07 -6.92 -5.38
C LEU A 96 4.01 -6.10 -6.67
N VAL A 97 3.54 -4.85 -6.62
CA VAL A 97 3.43 -3.99 -7.80
C VAL A 97 4.78 -3.72 -8.45
N PRO A 98 5.80 -3.18 -7.74
CA PRO A 98 7.12 -2.99 -8.33
C PRO A 98 7.82 -4.30 -8.70
N ILE A 99 7.54 -5.41 -7.99
CA ILE A 99 8.08 -6.74 -8.34
C ILE A 99 7.53 -7.20 -9.70
N VAL A 100 6.22 -7.12 -9.92
CA VAL A 100 5.60 -7.53 -11.19
C VAL A 100 6.14 -6.70 -12.35
N ILE A 101 6.33 -5.40 -12.17
CA ILE A 101 6.91 -4.52 -13.19
C ILE A 101 8.36 -4.93 -13.51
N ALA A 102 9.16 -5.21 -12.49
CA ALA A 102 10.55 -5.66 -12.67
C ALA A 102 10.63 -7.02 -13.39
N VAL A 103 9.75 -7.97 -13.03
CA VAL A 103 9.67 -9.29 -13.69
C VAL A 103 9.19 -9.15 -15.14
N LEU A 104 8.28 -8.22 -15.45
CA LEU A 104 7.83 -7.96 -16.83
C LEU A 104 8.94 -7.42 -17.74
N TYR A 105 9.93 -6.74 -17.17
CA TYR A 105 11.08 -6.25 -17.92
C TYR A 105 12.04 -7.39 -18.32
N VAL A 106 12.16 -8.45 -17.52
CA VAL A 106 13.05 -9.60 -17.81
C VAL A 106 12.84 -10.20 -19.21
N PRO A 107 11.62 -10.61 -19.63
CA PRO A 107 11.42 -11.12 -20.98
C PRO A 107 11.70 -10.09 -22.07
N SER A 108 11.51 -8.79 -21.80
CA SER A 108 11.85 -7.74 -22.76
C SER A 108 13.36 -7.66 -23.02
N VAL A 109 14.18 -7.95 -21.99
CA VAL A 109 15.64 -7.96 -22.12
C VAL A 109 16.12 -9.09 -23.02
N ILE A 110 15.51 -10.26 -22.86
CA ILE A 110 15.83 -11.44 -23.66
C ILE A 110 15.46 -11.19 -25.14
N ILE A 111 14.29 -10.61 -25.40
CA ILE A 111 13.78 -10.40 -26.76
C ILE A 111 14.50 -9.24 -27.47
N ASN A 112 14.68 -8.09 -26.82
CA ASN A 112 15.16 -6.88 -27.47
C ASN A 112 16.68 -6.70 -27.40
N TYR A 113 17.33 -7.24 -26.37
CA TYR A 113 18.76 -7.03 -26.11
C TYR A 113 19.56 -8.35 -26.14
N GLY A 114 18.96 -9.45 -26.60
CA GLY A 114 19.64 -10.74 -26.71
C GLY A 114 20.14 -11.31 -25.37
N GLY A 115 19.61 -10.82 -24.25
CA GLY A 115 20.03 -11.27 -22.92
C GLY A 115 21.33 -10.63 -22.40
N ASP A 116 21.71 -9.44 -22.88
CA ASP A 116 22.87 -8.71 -22.36
C ASP A 116 22.80 -8.52 -20.83
N LYS A 117 23.87 -8.96 -20.14
CA LYS A 117 24.02 -8.86 -18.67
C LYS A 117 23.95 -7.42 -18.17
N GLY A 118 24.45 -6.46 -18.95
CA GLY A 118 24.35 -5.03 -18.62
C GLY A 118 22.89 -4.56 -18.57
N MET A 119 22.06 -5.04 -19.50
CA MET A 119 20.63 -4.70 -19.54
C MET A 119 19.84 -5.40 -18.43
N PHE A 120 20.23 -6.62 -18.04
CA PHE A 120 19.65 -7.29 -16.87
C PHE A 120 19.82 -6.52 -15.56
N SER A 121 20.89 -5.72 -15.42
CA SER A 121 21.10 -4.89 -14.22
C SER A 121 19.97 -3.86 -14.01
N PHE A 122 19.31 -3.42 -15.08
CA PHE A 122 18.19 -2.49 -15.00
C PHE A 122 16.95 -3.08 -14.31
N VAL A 123 16.82 -4.42 -14.22
CA VAL A 123 15.77 -5.06 -13.42
C VAL A 123 15.85 -4.58 -11.96
N PHE A 124 17.06 -4.53 -11.39
CA PHE A 124 17.27 -4.05 -10.02
C PHE A 124 17.00 -2.55 -9.90
N ILE A 125 17.35 -1.78 -10.93
CA ILE A 125 17.09 -0.34 -10.97
C ILE A 125 15.58 -0.07 -10.99
N TYR A 126 14.81 -0.77 -11.82
CA TYR A 126 13.36 -0.63 -11.86
C TYR A 126 12.68 -1.09 -10.57
N LEU A 127 13.16 -2.17 -9.97
CA LEU A 127 12.68 -2.64 -8.68
C LEU A 127 12.95 -1.59 -7.60
N PHE A 128 14.17 -1.07 -7.51
CA PHE A 128 14.55 -0.05 -6.55
C PHE A 128 13.75 1.24 -6.74
N MET A 129 13.66 1.74 -7.98
CA MET A 129 12.86 2.94 -8.29
C MET A 129 11.37 2.73 -8.03
N GLY A 130 10.83 1.55 -8.33
CA GLY A 130 9.44 1.21 -8.02
C GLY A 130 9.17 1.20 -6.51
N ILE A 131 10.07 0.63 -5.72
CA ILE A 131 9.99 0.65 -4.25
C ILE A 131 10.10 2.08 -3.72
N CYS A 132 11.07 2.87 -4.21
CA CYS A 132 11.23 4.27 -3.82
C CYS A 132 9.99 5.10 -4.16
N GLY A 133 9.42 4.93 -5.35
CA GLY A 133 8.17 5.59 -5.76
C GLY A 133 7.02 5.24 -4.84
N LEU A 134 6.80 3.93 -4.61
CA LEU A 134 5.74 3.42 -3.75
C LEU A 134 5.89 3.91 -2.29
N PHE A 135 7.13 3.89 -1.78
CA PHE A 135 7.45 4.37 -0.43
C PHE A 135 7.15 5.86 -0.30
N THR A 136 7.65 6.67 -1.24
CA THR A 136 7.46 8.12 -1.26
C THR A 136 5.96 8.47 -1.34
N GLY A 137 5.21 7.79 -2.19
CA GLY A 137 3.76 7.98 -2.33
C GLY A 137 3.01 7.62 -1.05
N ASN A 138 3.35 6.49 -0.42
CA ASN A 138 2.72 6.06 0.82
C ASN A 138 3.05 7.00 2.00
N VAL A 139 4.29 7.51 2.09
CA VAL A 139 4.68 8.51 3.11
C VAL A 139 3.89 9.80 2.92
N LEU A 140 3.76 10.30 1.69
CA LEU A 140 2.95 11.49 1.40
C LEU A 140 1.48 11.28 1.74
N ARG A 141 0.92 10.11 1.39
CA ARG A 141 -0.46 9.75 1.73
C ARG A 141 -0.68 9.76 3.24
N ARG A 142 0.26 9.22 4.03
CA ARG A 142 0.20 9.26 5.50
C ARG A 142 0.26 10.68 6.04
N ARG A 143 1.08 11.56 5.45
CA ARG A 143 1.10 12.98 5.82
C ARG A 143 -0.25 13.64 5.55
N GLN A 144 -0.80 13.49 4.34
CA GLN A 144 -2.11 14.05 3.99
C GLN A 144 -3.26 13.49 4.84
N TYR A 145 -3.22 12.19 5.19
CA TYR A 145 -4.24 11.60 6.05
C TYR A 145 -4.12 12.05 7.51
N ASN A 146 -2.89 12.26 8.00
CA ASN A 146 -2.63 12.82 9.33
C ASN A 146 -2.94 14.32 9.39
N GLU A 147 -2.82 15.07 8.30
CA GLU A 147 -3.22 16.48 8.22
C GLU A 147 -4.75 16.65 8.25
N LYS A 148 -5.48 15.68 7.68
CA LYS A 148 -6.95 15.62 7.71
C LYS A 148 -7.53 15.09 9.03
N GLN A 149 -6.71 14.49 9.87
CA GLN A 149 -7.09 14.26 11.26
C GLN A 149 -6.70 15.51 12.04
N PRO A 150 -7.66 16.26 12.63
CA PRO A 150 -7.27 17.43 13.40
C PRO A 150 -6.25 16.98 14.45
N LEU A 151 -5.14 17.71 14.58
CA LEU A 151 -3.98 17.36 15.41
C LEU A 151 -4.31 16.95 16.87
N GLY A 152 -5.56 17.11 17.32
CA GLY A 152 -6.08 16.66 18.60
C GLY A 152 -6.84 15.34 18.61
N LEU A 153 -7.27 14.73 17.50
CA LEU A 153 -8.17 13.56 17.55
C LEU A 153 -7.47 12.29 18.03
N ASN A 154 -6.26 12.00 17.54
CA ASN A 154 -5.47 10.86 18.02
C ASN A 154 -5.03 11.06 19.47
N THR A 155 -4.73 12.30 19.86
CA THR A 155 -4.39 12.69 21.23
C THR A 155 -5.62 12.55 22.15
N ALA A 156 -6.80 12.97 21.69
CA ALA A 156 -8.06 12.86 22.40
C ALA A 156 -8.52 11.41 22.55
N LEU A 157 -8.37 10.58 21.51
CA LEU A 157 -8.69 9.15 21.56
C LEU A 157 -7.74 8.41 22.52
N LYS A 158 -6.44 8.78 22.53
CA LYS A 158 -5.46 8.26 23.48
C LYS A 158 -5.79 8.69 24.91
N MET A 159 -6.21 9.94 25.12
CA MET A 159 -6.68 10.43 26.43
C MET A 159 -7.97 9.75 26.89
N GLN A 160 -8.94 9.50 26.00
CA GLN A 160 -10.18 8.78 26.33
C GLN A 160 -9.88 7.34 26.77
N ARG A 161 -9.04 6.60 26.04
CA ARG A 161 -8.62 5.25 26.45
C ARG A 161 -7.91 5.25 27.80
N MET A 162 -7.03 6.21 28.06
CA MET A 162 -6.38 6.34 29.37
C MET A 162 -7.36 6.67 30.50
N ARG A 163 -8.39 7.49 30.24
CA ARG A 163 -9.46 7.79 31.22
C ARG A 163 -10.32 6.57 31.51
N GLU A 164 -10.67 5.79 30.49
CA GLU A 164 -11.43 4.55 30.67
C GLU A 164 -10.63 3.48 31.44
N GLU A 165 -9.33 3.34 31.18
CA GLU A 165 -8.47 2.44 31.95
C GLU A 165 -8.35 2.86 33.42
N LYS A 166 -8.17 4.15 33.70
CA LYS A 166 -8.17 4.66 35.08
C LYS A 166 -9.51 4.41 35.78
N ALA A 167 -10.63 4.70 35.12
CA ALA A 167 -11.96 4.45 35.66
C ALA A 167 -12.23 2.95 35.94
N LYS A 168 -11.71 2.05 35.09
CA LYS A 168 -11.78 0.60 35.32
C LYS A 168 -10.92 0.18 36.51
N LYS A 169 -9.69 0.70 36.64
CA LYS A 169 -8.80 0.42 37.79
C LYS A 169 -9.42 0.89 39.11
N ASP A 170 -10.02 2.08 39.15
CA ASP A 170 -10.66 2.62 40.36
C ASP A 170 -11.91 1.82 40.78
N LYS A 171 -12.71 1.36 39.82
CA LYS A 171 -13.86 0.47 40.10
C LYS A 171 -13.42 -0.88 40.68
N VAL A 172 -12.30 -1.43 40.18
CA VAL A 172 -11.72 -2.67 40.71
C VAL A 172 -11.15 -2.46 42.13
N LEU A 173 -10.51 -1.32 42.37
CA LEU A 173 -9.96 -0.97 43.69
C LEU A 173 -11.07 -0.81 44.74
N LYS A 174 -12.16 -0.12 44.40
CA LYS A 174 -13.33 0.05 45.28
C LYS A 174 -13.98 -1.29 45.66
N ARG A 175 -14.11 -2.23 44.70
CA ARG A 175 -14.64 -3.58 44.96
C ARG A 175 -13.76 -4.43 45.89
N LYS A 176 -12.43 -4.22 45.87
CA LYS A 176 -11.51 -4.89 46.81
C LYS A 176 -11.62 -4.34 48.22
N HIS A 177 -11.85 -3.04 48.39
CA HIS A 177 -12.02 -2.42 49.71
C HIS A 177 -13.35 -2.77 50.39
N THR A 178 -14.46 -2.90 49.65
CA THR A 178 -15.75 -3.34 50.21
C THR A 178 -15.72 -4.82 50.64
N LYS A 179 -15.04 -5.70 49.90
CA LYS A 179 -14.85 -7.10 50.30
C LYS A 179 -13.99 -7.27 51.56
N LYS A 180 -12.99 -6.39 51.78
CA LYS A 180 -12.16 -6.42 53.00
C LYS A 180 -12.91 -5.97 54.26
N LYS A 181 -13.86 -5.03 54.15
CA LYS A 181 -14.69 -4.60 55.29
C LYS A 181 -15.71 -5.65 55.73
N HIS A 182 -16.21 -6.49 54.81
CA HIS A 182 -17.17 -7.53 55.16
C HIS A 182 -16.55 -8.80 55.79
N LYS A 183 -15.23 -8.97 55.75
CA LYS A 183 -14.51 -10.11 56.35
C LYS A 183 -14.02 -9.86 57.77
N LYS A 184 -14.37 -8.71 58.36
CA LYS A 184 -13.96 -8.26 59.71
C LYS A 184 -15.15 -8.08 60.69
N LYS A 185 -16.34 -8.56 60.33
CA LYS A 185 -17.48 -8.70 61.24
C LYS A 185 -17.71 -10.18 61.48
#